data_AF-A0A7H8GLH5-F1
#
_entry.id   AF-A0A7H8GLH5-F1
#
_cell.length_a   1.000
_cell.length_b   1.000
_cell.length_c   1.000
_cell.angle_alpha   90.00
_cell.angle_beta   90.00
_cell.angle_gamma   90.00
#
_symmetry.space_group_name_H-M   'P 1'
#
loop_
_entity.id
_entity.type
_entity.pdbx_description
1 polymer ?
#
loop_
_entity_poly.entity_id
_entity_poly.type
_entity_poly.pdbx_seq_one_letter_code
_entity_poly.pdbx_strand_id
1 'polypeptide(L)'
;MRKKFSAEIEIFIRRYVRDLNEGVAAVFAGAGLSRDCGYVNWPELMREVAEELGLSVDKEHDLVSLAQFHVNERSGSGGLARRIIDEFSEHAEPSDSHQILARLPIRTYWTTNYDQLIENTLRKNQRVPDVKHQVSDLLTTRPKRDAVVYKMHGDALSSTEAILYKSQYEQYYKTHEAFVTALSGDLISKTFLFIGFSFTDPNLDYVLSRLHVPPHARREHYCFLRREPSTPYENEDAEAVRYRQRKQELHIRDLKRFGIQTLLVEDYKDIPKVLRAIEEQFLKKTIFIAGSAEEYGDWEKNDALNFIHTLSSSLIRAGYRVVNGFGWGVGSAVINGALDAIYSNPEKYSEDQLVMRPFPQVASQGQDLGVLWQQYRERMISLSGIALFIFGNKAGQNGIENAGGVQKEFDIAVAKGVVPVPIGATGYMAKELADKVIADPGSYIPEDLWLADELKKLNESSTDAKVIEDIVLGIVKKLAGA
;
A
#
# COMPACT_ATOMS: atom_id res chain seq x y z
N MET A 1 19.14 -9.30 9.15
CA MET A 1 17.69 -9.49 9.28
C MET A 1 17.31 -10.14 10.61
N ARG A 2 17.23 -9.34 11.67
CA ARG A 2 16.22 -9.60 12.71
C ARG A 2 14.87 -9.58 12.00
N LYS A 3 14.11 -10.68 12.03
CA LYS A 3 12.81 -10.73 11.34
C LYS A 3 11.84 -9.80 12.09
N LYS A 4 11.43 -8.71 11.45
CA LYS A 4 10.46 -7.74 12.00
C LYS A 4 9.08 -8.37 12.16
N PHE A 5 8.78 -9.36 11.31
CA PHE A 5 7.54 -10.12 11.34
C PHE A 5 7.80 -11.64 11.32
N SER A 6 6.74 -12.44 11.49
CA SER A 6 6.84 -13.90 11.31
C SER A 6 7.28 -14.24 9.87
N ALA A 7 7.88 -15.42 9.69
CA ALA A 7 8.33 -15.85 8.36
C ALA A 7 7.18 -15.89 7.32
N GLU A 8 5.97 -16.22 7.77
CA GLU A 8 4.76 -16.25 6.94
C GLU A 8 4.38 -14.85 6.45
N ILE A 9 4.39 -13.85 7.35
CA ILE A 9 4.10 -12.46 7.01
C ILE A 9 5.15 -11.90 6.05
N GLU A 10 6.43 -12.19 6.26
CA GLU A 10 7.52 -11.76 5.35
C GLU A 10 7.39 -12.35 3.93
N ILE A 11 6.91 -13.60 3.82
CA ILE A 11 6.61 -14.21 2.52
C ILE A 11 5.39 -13.56 1.90
N PHE A 12 4.34 -13.32 2.67
CA PHE A 12 3.14 -12.62 2.23
C PHE A 12 3.46 -11.22 1.70
N ILE A 13 4.24 -10.41 2.43
CA ILE A 13 4.62 -9.05 2.00
C ILE A 13 5.25 -9.11 0.60
N ARG A 14 6.23 -9.99 0.39
CA ARG A 14 6.90 -10.14 -0.92
C ARG A 14 5.94 -10.57 -2.03
N ARG A 15 5.07 -11.54 -1.76
CA ARG A 15 4.07 -12.01 -2.74
C ARG A 15 3.06 -10.92 -3.09
N TYR A 16 2.51 -10.25 -2.08
CA TYR A 16 1.50 -9.20 -2.27
C TYR A 16 2.08 -7.96 -2.95
N VAL A 17 3.34 -7.60 -2.68
CA VAL A 17 4.05 -6.53 -3.42
C VAL A 17 4.24 -6.87 -4.90
N ARG A 18 4.53 -8.13 -5.23
CA ARG A 18 4.56 -8.56 -6.64
C ARG A 18 3.18 -8.38 -7.28
N ASP A 19 2.12 -8.83 -6.61
CA ASP A 19 0.75 -8.72 -7.12
C ASP A 19 0.28 -7.25 -7.23
N LEU A 20 0.78 -6.35 -6.37
CA LEU A 20 0.59 -4.89 -6.48
C LEU A 20 1.27 -4.33 -7.74
N ASN A 21 2.51 -4.75 -8.04
CA ASN A 21 3.24 -4.33 -9.24
C ASN A 21 2.57 -4.83 -10.52
N GLU A 22 1.98 -6.02 -10.50
CA GLU A 22 1.24 -6.60 -11.61
C GLU A 22 -0.18 -6.01 -11.77
N GLY A 23 -0.64 -5.20 -10.82
CA GLY A 23 -1.98 -4.58 -10.85
C GLY A 23 -3.12 -5.57 -10.57
N VAL A 24 -2.82 -6.71 -9.94
CA VAL A 24 -3.78 -7.78 -9.64
C VAL A 24 -4.11 -7.90 -8.15
N ALA A 25 -3.62 -6.98 -7.30
CA ALA A 25 -3.99 -6.91 -5.89
C ALA A 25 -5.36 -6.24 -5.67
N ALA A 26 -6.14 -6.81 -4.75
CA ALA A 26 -7.42 -6.27 -4.30
C ALA A 26 -7.50 -6.31 -2.76
N VAL A 27 -8.39 -5.50 -2.19
CA VAL A 27 -8.69 -5.48 -0.76
C VAL A 27 -10.16 -5.76 -0.53
N PHE A 28 -10.46 -6.57 0.49
CA PHE A 28 -11.79 -6.71 1.05
C PHE A 28 -11.77 -6.18 2.49
N ALA A 29 -12.49 -5.08 2.74
CA ALA A 29 -12.58 -4.44 4.04
C ALA A 29 -13.90 -4.78 4.74
N GLY A 30 -13.82 -5.31 5.97
CA GLY A 30 -14.98 -5.45 6.85
C GLY A 30 -15.04 -4.37 7.93
N ALA A 31 -16.04 -4.45 8.79
CA ALA A 31 -16.32 -3.44 9.82
C ALA A 31 -15.15 -3.26 10.80
N GLY A 32 -14.33 -4.29 11.01
CA GLY A 32 -13.16 -4.22 11.87
C GLY A 32 -12.08 -3.24 11.39
N LEU A 33 -12.07 -2.86 10.10
CA LEU A 33 -11.14 -1.83 9.60
C LEU A 33 -11.55 -0.41 10.05
N SER A 34 -12.85 -0.19 10.23
CA SER A 34 -13.47 1.09 10.56
C SER A 34 -13.68 1.28 12.07
N ARG A 35 -13.57 0.23 12.88
CA ARG A 35 -13.87 0.24 14.32
C ARG A 35 -13.10 1.31 15.11
N ASP A 36 -11.79 1.40 14.89
CA ASP A 36 -10.94 2.37 15.61
C ASP A 36 -11.14 3.83 15.13
N CYS A 37 -11.97 4.04 14.09
CA CYS A 37 -12.29 5.36 13.54
C CYS A 37 -13.53 5.98 14.22
N GLY A 38 -14.15 5.28 15.17
CA GLY A 38 -15.37 5.72 15.86
C GLY A 38 -16.66 5.10 15.34
N TYR A 39 -16.60 4.25 14.29
CA TYR A 39 -17.78 3.53 13.82
C TYR A 39 -18.08 2.28 14.65
N VAL A 40 -19.35 2.10 14.95
CA VAL A 40 -19.88 0.94 15.67
C VAL A 40 -19.90 -0.31 14.79
N ASN A 41 -19.73 -1.47 15.42
CA ASN A 41 -19.93 -2.75 14.74
C ASN A 41 -21.42 -3.13 14.66
N TRP A 42 -21.75 -4.17 13.89
CA TRP A 42 -23.13 -4.63 13.72
C TRP A 42 -23.84 -4.99 15.06
N PRO A 43 -23.21 -5.71 16.02
CA PRO A 43 -23.76 -5.87 17.37
C PRO A 43 -24.12 -4.56 18.09
N GLU A 44 -23.20 -3.60 18.10
CA GLU A 44 -23.40 -2.30 18.76
C GLU A 44 -24.56 -1.53 18.10
N LEU A 45 -24.63 -1.52 16.76
CA LEU A 45 -25.73 -0.91 16.01
C LEU A 45 -27.11 -1.53 16.36
N MET A 46 -27.14 -2.83 16.66
CA MET A 46 -28.37 -3.57 16.95
C MET A 46 -28.78 -3.52 18.43
N ARG A 47 -28.00 -2.87 19.30
CA ARG A 47 -28.24 -2.87 20.76
C ARG A 47 -29.58 -2.27 21.13
N GLU A 48 -29.85 -1.04 20.71
CA GLU A 48 -31.15 -0.41 20.97
C GLU A 48 -32.30 -1.12 20.24
N VAL A 49 -32.05 -1.66 19.05
CA VAL A 49 -33.07 -2.45 18.32
C VAL A 49 -33.47 -3.69 19.11
N ALA A 50 -32.50 -4.36 19.75
CA ALA A 50 -32.79 -5.48 20.64
C ALA A 50 -33.59 -5.03 21.87
N GLU A 51 -33.18 -3.92 22.50
CA GLU A 51 -33.87 -3.38 23.68
C GLU A 51 -35.32 -3.01 23.39
N GLU A 52 -35.59 -2.40 22.24
CA GLU A 52 -36.96 -2.10 21.78
C GLU A 52 -37.83 -3.37 21.62
N LEU A 53 -37.21 -4.50 21.25
CA LEU A 53 -37.86 -5.80 21.12
C LEU A 53 -37.89 -6.60 22.44
N GLY A 54 -37.37 -6.05 23.54
CA GLY A 54 -37.23 -6.75 24.81
C GLY A 54 -36.19 -7.87 24.79
N LEU A 55 -35.24 -7.83 23.85
CA LEU A 55 -34.14 -8.78 23.67
C LEU A 55 -32.80 -8.13 24.08
N SER A 56 -31.74 -8.93 24.11
CA SER A 56 -30.39 -8.47 24.43
C SER A 56 -29.41 -8.98 23.38
N VAL A 57 -28.67 -8.06 22.74
CA VAL A 57 -27.65 -8.39 21.74
C VAL A 57 -26.61 -9.36 22.28
N ASP A 58 -26.24 -9.26 23.56
CA ASP A 58 -25.22 -10.12 24.16
C ASP A 58 -25.66 -11.59 24.32
N LYS A 59 -26.98 -11.84 24.23
CA LYS A 59 -27.57 -13.19 24.27
C LYS A 59 -27.91 -13.74 22.88
N GLU A 60 -27.92 -12.89 21.86
CA GLU A 60 -28.33 -13.25 20.50
C GLU A 60 -27.12 -13.52 19.61
N HIS A 61 -27.14 -14.65 18.89
CA HIS A 61 -26.07 -15.02 17.96
C HIS A 61 -26.38 -14.64 16.51
N ASP A 62 -27.66 -14.40 16.17
CA ASP A 62 -28.13 -14.05 14.83
C ASP A 62 -28.80 -12.68 14.83
N LEU A 63 -27.95 -11.65 14.74
CA LEU A 63 -28.37 -10.25 14.69
C LEU A 63 -29.12 -9.88 13.39
N VAL A 64 -28.95 -10.69 12.33
CA VAL A 64 -29.66 -10.49 11.06
C VAL A 64 -31.13 -10.91 11.21
N SER A 65 -31.39 -12.00 11.95
CA SER A 65 -32.76 -12.37 12.35
C SER A 65 -33.38 -11.35 13.30
N LEU A 66 -32.60 -10.79 14.22
CA LEU A 66 -33.07 -9.71 15.10
C LEU A 66 -33.57 -8.49 14.30
N ALA A 67 -32.82 -8.06 13.29
CA ALA A 67 -33.24 -6.99 12.39
C ALA A 67 -34.55 -7.33 11.66
N GLN A 68 -34.74 -8.59 11.25
CA GLN A 68 -36.00 -9.04 10.64
C GLN A 68 -37.19 -8.97 11.62
N PHE A 69 -36.99 -9.31 12.89
CA PHE A 69 -38.05 -9.17 13.90
C PHE A 69 -38.48 -7.72 14.07
N HIS A 70 -37.54 -6.77 14.10
CA HIS A 70 -37.86 -5.34 14.14
C HIS A 70 -38.70 -4.90 12.93
N VAL A 71 -38.31 -5.32 11.73
CA VAL A 71 -39.06 -5.02 10.49
C VAL A 71 -40.48 -5.57 10.54
N ASN A 72 -40.66 -6.78 11.05
CA ASN A 72 -41.97 -7.43 11.18
C ASN A 72 -42.85 -6.69 12.20
N GLU A 73 -42.30 -6.36 13.36
CA GLU A 73 -43.02 -5.69 14.45
C GLU A 73 -43.45 -4.26 14.07
N ARG A 74 -42.56 -3.53 13.37
CA ARG A 74 -42.79 -2.13 12.97
C ARG A 74 -43.41 -1.97 11.58
N SER A 75 -43.65 -3.07 10.87
CA SER A 75 -44.14 -3.09 9.48
C SER A 75 -43.30 -2.21 8.51
N GLY A 76 -41.97 -2.21 8.68
CA GLY A 76 -41.07 -1.46 7.80
C GLY A 76 -39.61 -1.39 8.28
N SER A 77 -38.70 -1.06 7.35
CA SER A 77 -37.25 -0.95 7.60
C SER A 77 -36.77 0.46 7.95
N GLY A 78 -37.67 1.46 7.95
CA GLY A 78 -37.31 2.86 8.13
C GLY A 78 -36.57 3.17 9.45
N GLY A 79 -36.91 2.46 10.54
CA GLY A 79 -36.22 2.58 11.82
C GLY A 79 -34.75 2.15 11.75
N LEU A 80 -34.48 1.00 11.12
CA LEU A 80 -33.12 0.49 10.89
C LEU A 80 -32.32 1.39 9.94
N ALA A 81 -32.95 1.81 8.84
CA ALA A 81 -32.34 2.68 7.84
C ALA A 81 -31.94 4.04 8.43
N ARG A 82 -32.79 4.60 9.30
CA ARG A 82 -32.48 5.83 10.06
C ARG A 82 -31.32 5.62 11.02
N ARG A 83 -31.28 4.49 11.73
CA ARG A 83 -30.17 4.17 12.65
C ARG A 83 -28.82 4.12 11.95
N ILE A 84 -28.77 3.56 10.74
CA ILE A 84 -27.55 3.56 9.92
C ILE A 84 -27.16 4.97 9.51
N ILE A 85 -28.12 5.80 9.11
CA ILE A 85 -27.83 7.20 8.82
C ILE A 85 -27.25 7.87 10.06
N ASP A 86 -27.91 7.75 11.21
CA ASP A 86 -27.51 8.46 12.43
C ASP A 86 -26.09 8.06 12.88
N GLU A 87 -25.75 6.76 12.85
CA GLU A 87 -24.44 6.24 13.28
C GLU A 87 -23.33 6.44 12.25
N PHE A 88 -23.65 6.40 10.95
CA PHE A 88 -22.65 6.47 9.88
C PHE A 88 -22.56 7.82 9.17
N SER A 89 -23.34 8.83 9.60
CA SER A 89 -23.26 10.21 9.08
C SER A 89 -22.22 11.07 9.79
N GLU A 90 -21.73 10.66 10.96
CA GLU A 90 -20.65 11.38 11.64
C GLU A 90 -19.33 11.25 10.88
N HIS A 91 -18.59 12.36 10.77
CA HIS A 91 -17.32 12.40 10.04
C HIS A 91 -16.21 11.75 10.86
N ALA A 92 -16.09 10.43 10.76
CA ALA A 92 -14.96 9.68 11.29
C ALA A 92 -13.67 9.98 10.51
N GLU A 93 -12.55 10.09 11.22
CA GLU A 93 -11.23 10.17 10.58
C GLU A 93 -10.72 8.77 10.22
N PRO A 94 -10.17 8.59 9.00
CA PRO A 94 -9.68 7.30 8.55
C PRO A 94 -8.44 6.86 9.33
N SER A 95 -8.40 5.57 9.69
CA SER A 95 -7.24 4.95 10.32
C SER A 95 -5.99 4.93 9.43
N ASP A 96 -4.82 4.69 10.05
CA ASP A 96 -3.55 4.50 9.35
C ASP A 96 -3.63 3.48 8.21
N SER A 97 -4.38 2.39 8.41
CA SER A 97 -4.58 1.36 7.39
C SER A 97 -5.27 1.91 6.15
N HIS A 98 -6.32 2.72 6.31
CA HIS A 98 -6.98 3.39 5.17
C HIS A 98 -5.99 4.28 4.41
N GLN A 99 -5.19 5.06 5.14
CA GLN A 99 -4.22 5.98 4.56
C GLN A 99 -3.16 5.23 3.73
N ILE A 100 -2.61 4.13 4.26
CA ILE A 100 -1.62 3.31 3.56
C ILE A 100 -2.23 2.66 2.33
N LEU A 101 -3.40 2.03 2.47
CA LEU A 101 -4.08 1.36 1.35
C LEU A 101 -4.40 2.34 0.21
N ALA A 102 -4.84 3.55 0.53
CA ALA A 102 -5.14 4.56 -0.48
C ALA A 102 -3.90 5.01 -1.28
N ARG A 103 -2.70 5.00 -0.68
CA ARG A 103 -1.44 5.31 -1.37
C ARG A 103 -0.91 4.18 -2.23
N LEU A 104 -1.22 2.92 -1.88
CA LEU A 104 -0.88 1.77 -2.70
C LEU A 104 -1.67 1.76 -4.01
N PRO A 105 -1.12 1.21 -5.11
CA PRO A 105 -1.76 1.18 -6.43
C PRO A 105 -2.90 0.15 -6.54
N ILE A 106 -3.66 -0.09 -5.46
CA ILE A 106 -4.79 -1.02 -5.42
C ILE A 106 -5.96 -0.41 -6.18
N ARG A 107 -6.44 -1.08 -7.23
CA ARG A 107 -7.53 -0.58 -8.09
C ARG A 107 -8.91 -1.12 -7.74
N THR A 108 -8.98 -2.14 -6.87
CA THR A 108 -10.21 -2.86 -6.55
C THR A 108 -10.36 -2.97 -5.04
N TYR A 109 -11.43 -2.38 -4.53
CA TYR A 109 -11.85 -2.47 -3.14
C TYR A 109 -13.24 -3.08 -3.07
N TRP A 110 -13.42 -4.05 -2.20
CA TRP A 110 -14.71 -4.62 -1.84
C TRP A 110 -14.95 -4.36 -0.35
N THR A 111 -16.19 -4.09 0.02
CA THR A 111 -16.56 -3.93 1.42
C THR A 111 -18.02 -4.27 1.66
N THR A 112 -18.32 -4.70 2.89
CA THR A 112 -19.68 -4.83 3.43
C THR A 112 -20.05 -3.67 4.35
N ASN A 113 -19.17 -2.65 4.46
CA ASN A 113 -19.38 -1.48 5.30
C ASN A 113 -20.24 -0.44 4.59
N TYR A 114 -21.04 0.28 5.39
CA TYR A 114 -21.89 1.37 4.92
C TYR A 114 -21.14 2.72 4.89
N ASP A 115 -20.07 2.87 5.68
CA ASP A 115 -19.26 4.08 5.82
C ASP A 115 -18.56 4.50 4.51
N GLN A 116 -18.08 5.75 4.47
CA GLN A 116 -17.41 6.32 3.29
C GLN A 116 -15.89 6.48 3.44
N LEU A 117 -15.25 5.78 4.39
CA LEU A 117 -13.84 6.00 4.71
C LEU A 117 -12.92 5.66 3.55
N ILE A 118 -13.19 4.58 2.81
CA ILE A 118 -12.35 4.12 1.70
C ILE A 118 -12.31 5.18 0.60
N GLU A 119 -13.48 5.59 0.09
CA GLU A 119 -13.61 6.57 -0.98
C GLU A 119 -13.16 7.97 -0.55
N ASN A 120 -13.41 8.38 0.69
CA ASN A 120 -12.93 9.66 1.21
C ASN A 120 -11.40 9.67 1.33
N THR A 121 -10.80 8.56 1.78
CA THR A 121 -9.33 8.47 1.89
C THR A 121 -8.67 8.41 0.51
N LEU A 122 -9.29 7.74 -0.47
CA LEU A 122 -8.85 7.78 -1.86
C LEU A 122 -8.88 9.22 -2.41
N ARG A 123 -9.98 9.97 -2.20
CA ARG A 123 -10.07 11.39 -2.60
C ARG A 123 -9.01 12.26 -1.92
N LYS A 124 -8.79 12.09 -0.60
CA LYS A 124 -7.73 12.80 0.16
C LYS A 124 -6.34 12.54 -0.43
N ASN A 125 -6.11 11.36 -1.01
CA ASN A 125 -4.87 10.97 -1.70
C ASN A 125 -4.87 11.27 -3.22
N GLN A 126 -5.74 12.18 -3.68
CA GLN A 126 -5.84 12.61 -5.09
C GLN A 126 -6.20 11.47 -6.06
N ARG A 127 -6.86 10.43 -5.57
CA ARG A 127 -7.37 9.33 -6.38
C ARG A 127 -8.87 9.48 -6.59
N VAL A 128 -9.33 9.10 -7.77
CA VAL A 128 -10.73 9.17 -8.18
C VAL A 128 -11.41 7.82 -7.93
N PRO A 129 -12.22 7.65 -6.85
CA PRO A 129 -12.95 6.42 -6.61
C PRO A 129 -14.21 6.33 -7.49
N ASP A 130 -14.45 5.19 -8.09
CA ASP A 130 -15.73 4.80 -8.72
C ASP A 130 -16.50 3.92 -7.74
N VAL A 131 -17.43 4.53 -6.99
CA VAL A 131 -18.18 3.85 -5.93
C VAL A 131 -19.39 3.14 -6.54
N LYS A 132 -19.54 1.85 -6.23
CA LYS A 132 -20.61 0.97 -6.71
C LYS A 132 -21.37 0.43 -5.50
N HIS A 133 -22.47 1.05 -5.15
CA HIS A 133 -23.30 0.66 -4.00
C HIS A 133 -24.69 0.14 -4.40
N GLN A 134 -25.06 0.30 -5.67
CA GLN A 134 -26.28 -0.24 -6.28
C GLN A 134 -25.95 -1.06 -7.53
N VAL A 135 -26.88 -1.93 -7.94
CA VAL A 135 -26.73 -2.74 -9.16
C VAL A 135 -26.65 -1.87 -10.42
N SER A 136 -27.41 -0.77 -10.46
CA SER A 136 -27.37 0.23 -11.53
C SER A 136 -26.00 0.88 -11.69
N ASP A 137 -25.26 1.08 -10.59
CA ASP A 137 -23.93 1.70 -10.64
C ASP A 137 -22.94 0.86 -11.44
N LEU A 138 -23.08 -0.47 -11.42
CA LEU A 138 -22.21 -1.40 -12.15
C LEU A 138 -22.29 -1.20 -13.67
N LEU A 139 -23.38 -0.60 -14.17
CA LEU A 139 -23.58 -0.33 -15.60
C LEU A 139 -22.82 0.90 -16.09
N THR A 140 -22.33 1.74 -15.17
CA THR A 140 -21.63 2.98 -15.51
C THR A 140 -20.15 2.89 -15.14
N THR A 141 -19.32 3.71 -15.77
CA THR A 141 -17.89 3.82 -15.43
C THR A 141 -17.55 5.28 -15.22
N ARG A 142 -17.03 5.61 -14.03
CA ARG A 142 -16.57 6.97 -13.74
C ARG A 142 -15.33 7.29 -14.59
N PRO A 143 -15.32 8.39 -15.37
CA PRO A 143 -14.14 8.80 -16.12
C PRO A 143 -12.94 9.05 -15.20
N LYS A 144 -11.74 8.66 -15.67
CA LYS A 144 -10.46 8.84 -14.95
C LYS A 144 -10.42 8.16 -13.57
N ARG A 145 -11.22 7.12 -13.34
CA ARG A 145 -11.20 6.37 -12.08
C ARG A 145 -9.82 5.72 -11.84
N ASP A 146 -9.32 5.87 -10.61
CA ASP A 146 -8.08 5.23 -10.15
C ASP A 146 -8.36 3.94 -9.36
N ALA A 147 -9.56 3.81 -8.82
CA ALA A 147 -10.01 2.63 -8.09
C ALA A 147 -11.54 2.47 -8.20
N VAL A 148 -12.02 1.24 -8.13
CA VAL A 148 -13.44 0.90 -7.97
C VAL A 148 -13.67 0.43 -6.54
N VAL A 149 -14.71 0.95 -5.90
CA VAL A 149 -15.10 0.60 -4.52
C VAL A 149 -16.49 -0.04 -4.58
N TYR A 150 -16.55 -1.36 -4.46
CA TYR A 150 -17.79 -2.13 -4.43
C TYR A 150 -18.29 -2.24 -2.99
N LYS A 151 -19.48 -1.70 -2.72
CA LYS A 151 -20.14 -1.77 -1.41
C LYS A 151 -21.31 -2.73 -1.52
N MET A 152 -21.10 -3.98 -1.09
CA MET A 152 -22.04 -5.08 -1.32
C MET A 152 -23.39 -4.84 -0.63
N HIS A 153 -23.38 -4.23 0.54
CA HIS A 153 -24.59 -4.04 1.33
C HIS A 153 -25.20 -2.65 1.17
N GLY A 154 -24.71 -1.84 0.23
CA GLY A 154 -25.17 -0.47 0.02
C GLY A 154 -24.33 0.57 0.75
N ASP A 155 -24.93 1.74 0.98
CA ASP A 155 -24.26 2.96 1.45
C ASP A 155 -25.09 3.64 2.53
N ALA A 156 -24.43 4.25 3.53
CA ALA A 156 -25.11 4.97 4.59
C ALA A 156 -25.95 6.15 4.06
N LEU A 157 -25.53 6.81 2.97
CA LEU A 157 -26.28 7.90 2.34
C LEU A 157 -27.51 7.42 1.54
N SER A 158 -27.57 6.12 1.24
CA SER A 158 -28.67 5.47 0.50
C SER A 158 -29.27 4.32 1.33
N SER A 159 -29.51 4.55 2.62
CA SER A 159 -29.83 3.49 3.59
C SER A 159 -31.14 2.73 3.32
N THR A 160 -32.06 3.29 2.53
CA THR A 160 -33.30 2.60 2.12
C THR A 160 -33.06 1.40 1.21
N GLU A 161 -31.93 1.39 0.51
CA GLU A 161 -31.53 0.30 -0.40
C GLU A 161 -30.46 -0.61 0.21
N ALA A 162 -30.06 -0.34 1.46
CA ALA A 162 -29.07 -1.14 2.15
C ALA A 162 -29.61 -2.53 2.55
N ILE A 163 -28.69 -3.50 2.66
CA ILE A 163 -28.96 -4.89 3.02
C ILE A 163 -28.83 -5.07 4.53
N LEU A 164 -29.96 -5.05 5.25
CA LEU A 164 -29.99 -4.91 6.71
C LEU A 164 -30.59 -6.11 7.44
N TYR A 165 -31.54 -6.81 6.82
CA TYR A 165 -32.34 -7.84 7.49
C TYR A 165 -32.40 -9.14 6.70
N LYS A 166 -32.73 -10.22 7.40
CA LYS A 166 -32.62 -11.61 6.91
C LYS A 166 -33.14 -11.85 5.49
N SER A 167 -34.38 -11.44 5.19
CA SER A 167 -34.96 -11.70 3.86
C SER A 167 -34.21 -11.00 2.72
N GLN A 168 -33.52 -9.88 2.96
CA GLN A 168 -32.64 -9.26 1.96
C GLN A 168 -31.39 -10.09 1.72
N TYR A 169 -30.73 -10.56 2.78
CA TYR A 169 -29.57 -11.47 2.68
C TYR A 169 -29.92 -12.75 1.92
N GLU A 170 -31.09 -13.34 2.21
CA GLU A 170 -31.60 -14.54 1.53
C GLU A 170 -31.91 -14.31 0.05
N GLN A 171 -32.37 -13.11 -0.33
CA GLN A 171 -32.66 -12.76 -1.72
C GLN A 171 -31.47 -12.14 -2.46
N TYR A 172 -30.35 -11.88 -1.79
CA TYR A 172 -29.20 -11.16 -2.34
C TYR A 172 -28.66 -11.80 -3.62
N TYR A 173 -28.59 -13.13 -3.67
CA TYR A 173 -28.09 -13.82 -4.86
C TYR A 173 -28.96 -13.63 -6.11
N LYS A 174 -30.23 -13.22 -5.94
CA LYS A 174 -31.14 -12.88 -7.05
C LYS A 174 -31.14 -11.38 -7.32
N THR A 175 -31.26 -10.57 -6.27
CA THR A 175 -31.40 -9.11 -6.41
C THR A 175 -30.09 -8.43 -6.76
N HIS A 176 -28.95 -8.99 -6.33
CA HIS A 176 -27.60 -8.47 -6.50
C HIS A 176 -26.69 -9.47 -7.23
N GLU A 177 -27.25 -10.28 -8.13
CA GLU A 177 -26.50 -11.28 -8.92
C GLU A 177 -25.27 -10.67 -9.60
N ALA A 178 -25.39 -9.45 -10.14
CA ALA A 178 -24.29 -8.75 -10.78
C ALA A 178 -23.09 -8.50 -9.84
N PHE A 179 -23.32 -8.19 -8.56
CA PHE A 179 -22.25 -8.08 -7.56
C PHE A 179 -21.62 -9.44 -7.25
N VAL A 180 -22.43 -10.50 -7.13
CA VAL A 180 -21.94 -11.87 -6.92
C VAL A 180 -21.04 -12.28 -8.08
N THR A 181 -21.45 -12.02 -9.33
CA THR A 181 -20.66 -12.32 -10.52
C THR A 181 -19.37 -11.50 -10.56
N ALA A 182 -19.43 -10.19 -10.29
CA ALA A 182 -18.27 -9.32 -10.27
C ALA A 182 -17.25 -9.75 -9.20
N LEU A 183 -17.69 -10.02 -7.97
CA LEU A 183 -16.82 -10.49 -6.90
C LEU A 183 -16.20 -11.85 -7.22
N SER A 184 -17.00 -12.77 -7.81
CA SER A 184 -16.51 -14.08 -8.23
C SER A 184 -15.40 -13.96 -9.29
N GLY A 185 -15.58 -13.09 -10.28
CA GLY A 185 -14.56 -12.79 -11.29
C GLY A 185 -13.30 -12.16 -10.70
N ASP A 186 -13.46 -11.26 -9.74
CA ASP A 186 -12.34 -10.66 -9.03
C ASP A 186 -11.59 -11.70 -8.18
N LEU A 187 -12.27 -12.56 -7.42
CA LEU A 187 -11.64 -13.62 -6.61
C LEU A 187 -10.84 -14.61 -7.47
N ILE A 188 -11.26 -14.85 -8.71
CA ILE A 188 -10.52 -15.71 -9.64
C ILE A 188 -9.29 -14.97 -10.20
N SER A 189 -9.42 -13.69 -10.56
CA SER A 189 -8.40 -12.95 -11.30
C SER A 189 -7.40 -12.17 -10.43
N LYS A 190 -7.76 -11.86 -9.17
CA LYS A 190 -7.04 -10.94 -8.29
C LYS A 190 -6.69 -11.59 -6.95
N THR A 191 -5.61 -11.13 -6.35
CA THR A 191 -5.18 -11.56 -5.01
C THR A 191 -5.81 -10.65 -3.97
N PHE A 192 -6.73 -11.18 -3.18
CA PHE A 192 -7.40 -10.44 -2.12
C PHE A 192 -6.61 -10.41 -0.81
N LEU A 193 -6.62 -9.24 -0.17
CA LEU A 193 -6.27 -9.06 1.23
C LEU A 193 -7.54 -8.69 2.02
N PHE A 194 -8.01 -9.60 2.87
CA PHE A 194 -9.15 -9.41 3.76
C PHE A 194 -8.71 -8.78 5.08
N ILE A 195 -9.30 -7.64 5.46
CA ILE A 195 -8.94 -6.89 6.68
C ILE A 195 -10.20 -6.55 7.47
N GLY A 196 -10.18 -6.78 8.79
CA GLY A 196 -11.32 -6.45 9.65
C GLY A 196 -12.57 -7.27 9.37
N PHE A 197 -12.40 -8.47 8.81
CA PHE A 197 -13.49 -9.31 8.34
C PHE A 197 -13.61 -10.59 9.18
N SER A 198 -14.82 -10.89 9.67
CA SER A 198 -15.10 -12.04 10.55
C SER A 198 -15.49 -13.32 9.80
N PHE A 199 -15.71 -13.26 8.49
CA PHE A 199 -16.25 -14.36 7.68
C PHE A 199 -17.58 -14.94 8.18
N THR A 200 -18.34 -14.14 8.92
CA THR A 200 -19.71 -14.47 9.36
C THR A 200 -20.77 -13.98 8.40
N ASP A 201 -20.36 -13.35 7.29
CA ASP A 201 -21.25 -12.78 6.29
C ASP A 201 -21.84 -13.86 5.37
N PRO A 202 -23.17 -14.06 5.35
CA PRO A 202 -23.80 -15.10 4.54
C PRO A 202 -23.63 -14.88 3.03
N ASN A 203 -23.54 -13.63 2.57
CA ASN A 203 -23.42 -13.33 1.14
C ASN A 203 -21.99 -13.55 0.64
N LEU A 204 -20.98 -13.27 1.45
CA LEU A 204 -19.61 -13.66 1.11
C LEU A 204 -19.45 -15.19 1.13
N ASP A 205 -19.97 -15.88 2.17
CA ASP A 205 -19.92 -17.34 2.23
C ASP A 205 -20.58 -17.98 1.00
N TYR A 206 -21.73 -17.44 0.59
CA TYR A 206 -22.40 -17.84 -0.64
C TYR A 206 -21.48 -17.69 -1.87
N VAL A 207 -20.82 -16.55 -2.04
CA VAL A 207 -19.90 -16.31 -3.17
C VAL A 207 -18.72 -17.29 -3.13
N LEU A 208 -18.07 -17.43 -1.97
CA LEU A 208 -16.91 -18.32 -1.78
C LEU A 208 -17.28 -19.80 -2.03
N SER A 209 -18.47 -20.23 -1.60
CA SER A 209 -18.97 -21.59 -1.82
C SER A 209 -19.17 -21.94 -3.30
N ARG A 210 -19.44 -20.93 -4.14
CA ARG A 210 -19.69 -21.07 -5.59
C ARG A 210 -18.47 -20.82 -6.46
N LEU A 211 -17.29 -20.61 -5.88
CA LEU A 211 -16.05 -20.65 -6.62
C LEU A 211 -15.76 -22.09 -7.07
N HIS A 212 -16.25 -22.46 -8.26
CA HIS A 212 -16.05 -23.76 -8.92
C HIS A 212 -14.63 -23.93 -9.47
N VAL A 213 -13.63 -23.44 -8.73
CA VAL A 213 -12.22 -23.59 -9.08
C VAL A 213 -11.68 -24.81 -8.32
N PRO A 214 -11.02 -25.78 -8.99
CA PRO A 214 -10.37 -26.89 -8.31
C PRO A 214 -9.35 -26.40 -7.27
N PRO A 215 -9.20 -27.05 -6.10
CA PRO A 215 -8.30 -26.58 -5.05
C PRO A 215 -6.85 -26.30 -5.50
N HIS A 216 -6.33 -27.05 -6.46
CA HIS A 216 -4.97 -26.90 -7.00
C HIS A 216 -4.80 -25.72 -7.98
N ALA A 217 -5.92 -25.17 -8.49
CA ALA A 217 -5.94 -24.04 -9.41
C ALA A 217 -6.48 -22.76 -8.76
N ARG A 218 -6.82 -22.81 -7.46
CA ARG A 218 -7.30 -21.65 -6.71
C ARG A 218 -6.17 -20.66 -6.53
N ARG A 219 -6.46 -19.39 -6.80
CA ARG A 219 -5.58 -18.28 -6.45
C ARG A 219 -5.51 -18.19 -4.93
N GLU A 220 -4.32 -17.93 -4.40
CA GLU A 220 -4.15 -17.69 -2.98
C GLU A 220 -4.66 -16.27 -2.63
N HIS A 221 -5.35 -16.16 -1.51
CA HIS A 221 -5.76 -14.90 -0.89
C HIS A 221 -5.23 -14.84 0.54
N TYR A 222 -5.32 -13.69 1.18
CA TYR A 222 -4.76 -13.47 2.51
C TYR A 222 -5.77 -12.80 3.43
N CYS A 223 -5.77 -13.16 4.72
CA CYS A 223 -6.59 -12.49 5.73
C CYS A 223 -5.79 -12.27 7.01
N PHE A 224 -5.90 -11.09 7.62
CA PHE A 224 -5.40 -10.87 8.98
C PHE A 224 -6.39 -11.33 10.05
N LEU A 225 -5.94 -12.20 10.95
CA LEU A 225 -6.66 -12.54 12.18
C LEU A 225 -5.77 -12.32 13.40
N ARG A 226 -6.36 -11.86 14.50
CA ARG A 226 -5.66 -11.78 15.78
C ARG A 226 -5.53 -13.17 16.39
N ARG A 227 -4.35 -13.55 16.87
CA ARG A 227 -4.14 -14.81 17.58
C ARG A 227 -4.98 -14.83 18.84
N GLU A 228 -5.67 -15.95 19.10
CA GLU A 228 -6.35 -16.14 20.38
C GLU A 228 -5.32 -16.20 21.52
N PRO A 229 -5.41 -15.30 22.53
CA PRO A 229 -4.44 -15.27 23.61
C PRO A 229 -4.38 -16.60 24.36
N SER A 230 -3.18 -17.01 24.73
CA SER A 230 -2.97 -18.16 25.63
C SER A 230 -3.28 -17.82 27.09
N THR A 231 -3.43 -16.54 27.42
CA THR A 231 -3.85 -16.07 28.73
C THR A 231 -5.37 -16.14 28.85
N PRO A 232 -5.91 -16.67 29.96
CA PRO A 232 -7.34 -16.68 30.20
C PRO A 232 -7.88 -15.25 30.36
N TYR A 233 -9.10 -15.02 29.87
CA TYR A 233 -9.87 -13.83 30.24
C TYR A 233 -10.39 -13.94 31.68
N GLU A 234 -10.95 -12.85 32.23
CA GLU A 234 -11.55 -12.88 33.58
C GLU A 234 -12.64 -13.96 33.67
N ASN A 235 -12.56 -14.81 34.69
CA ASN A 235 -13.45 -15.97 34.93
C ASN A 235 -13.39 -17.09 33.88
N GLU A 236 -12.32 -17.16 33.08
CA GLU A 236 -12.10 -18.24 32.12
C GLU A 236 -11.17 -19.33 32.66
N ASP A 237 -11.53 -20.61 32.49
CA ASP A 237 -10.67 -21.74 32.85
C ASP A 237 -9.74 -22.17 31.70
N ALA A 238 -8.80 -23.08 32.01
CA ALA A 238 -7.85 -23.58 31.02
C ALA A 238 -8.50 -24.37 29.88
N GLU A 239 -9.70 -24.92 30.07
CA GLU A 239 -10.42 -25.67 29.04
C GLU A 239 -11.06 -24.72 28.02
N ALA A 240 -11.67 -23.64 28.47
CA ALA A 240 -12.23 -22.59 27.64
C ALA A 240 -11.16 -21.89 26.76
N VAL A 241 -9.96 -21.64 27.32
CA VAL A 241 -8.82 -21.15 26.52
C VAL A 241 -8.45 -22.12 25.39
N ARG A 242 -8.31 -23.42 25.72
CA ARG A 242 -8.01 -24.45 24.70
C ARG A 242 -9.13 -24.55 23.67
N TYR A 243 -10.39 -24.43 24.09
CA TYR A 243 -11.55 -24.47 23.21
C TYR A 243 -11.51 -23.33 22.19
N ARG A 244 -11.29 -22.08 22.61
CA ARG A 244 -11.19 -20.94 21.68
C ARG A 244 -10.01 -21.07 20.71
N GLN A 245 -8.83 -21.46 21.21
CA GLN A 245 -7.66 -21.70 20.35
C GLN A 245 -7.95 -22.79 19.31
N ARG A 246 -8.55 -23.90 19.74
CA ARG A 246 -8.94 -24.98 18.82
C ARG A 246 -9.99 -24.53 17.82
N LYS A 247 -10.97 -23.72 18.22
CA LYS A 247 -11.98 -23.15 17.33
C LYS A 247 -11.33 -22.25 16.27
N GLN A 248 -10.38 -21.40 16.66
CA GLN A 248 -9.60 -20.59 15.73
C GLN A 248 -8.82 -21.46 14.73
N GLU A 249 -8.13 -22.52 15.18
CA GLU A 249 -7.42 -23.43 14.28
C GLU A 249 -8.34 -24.08 13.24
N LEU A 250 -9.55 -24.49 13.64
CA LEU A 250 -10.54 -25.08 12.74
C LEU A 250 -11.05 -24.04 11.74
N HIS A 251 -11.32 -22.82 12.20
CA HIS A 251 -11.73 -21.71 11.34
C HIS A 251 -10.66 -21.38 10.29
N ILE A 252 -9.37 -21.33 10.67
CA ILE A 252 -8.25 -21.12 9.74
C ILE A 252 -8.19 -22.23 8.68
N ARG A 253 -8.47 -23.49 9.06
CA ARG A 253 -8.51 -24.59 8.09
C ARG A 253 -9.68 -24.49 7.12
N ASP A 254 -10.82 -24.00 7.59
CA ASP A 254 -11.97 -23.77 6.72
C ASP A 254 -11.69 -22.65 5.71
N LEU A 255 -11.04 -21.56 6.12
CA LEU A 255 -10.59 -20.50 5.19
C LEU A 255 -9.64 -21.02 4.10
N LYS A 256 -8.75 -21.97 4.44
CA LYS A 256 -7.88 -22.63 3.45
C LYS A 256 -8.65 -23.39 2.39
N ARG A 257 -9.84 -23.92 2.70
CA ARG A 257 -10.73 -24.53 1.71
C ARG A 257 -11.03 -23.52 0.61
N PHE A 258 -11.21 -22.24 0.92
CA PHE A 258 -11.48 -21.19 -0.06
C PHE A 258 -10.22 -20.56 -0.67
N GLY A 259 -9.03 -21.10 -0.41
CA GLY A 259 -7.75 -20.53 -0.88
C GLY A 259 -7.27 -19.33 -0.07
N ILE A 260 -7.89 -19.05 1.08
CA ILE A 260 -7.55 -17.90 1.93
C ILE A 260 -6.54 -18.34 3.00
N GLN A 261 -5.34 -17.77 2.96
CA GLN A 261 -4.28 -17.97 3.94
C GLN A 261 -4.43 -16.95 5.08
N THR A 262 -4.55 -17.44 6.30
CA THR A 262 -4.59 -16.59 7.49
C THR A 262 -3.19 -16.14 7.89
N LEU A 263 -3.03 -14.83 8.07
CA LEU A 263 -1.86 -14.17 8.65
C LEU A 263 -2.20 -13.80 10.09
N LEU A 264 -1.60 -14.51 11.05
CA LEU A 264 -1.84 -14.27 12.46
C LEU A 264 -1.00 -13.10 12.97
N VAL A 265 -1.68 -12.10 13.54
CA VAL A 265 -1.08 -10.97 14.27
C VAL A 265 -1.36 -11.12 15.76
N GLU A 266 -0.49 -10.57 16.61
CA GLU A 266 -0.71 -10.62 18.07
C GLU A 266 -1.70 -9.53 18.51
N ASP A 267 -1.62 -8.34 17.90
CA ASP A 267 -2.55 -7.22 18.10
C ASP A 267 -3.02 -6.67 16.74
N TYR A 268 -4.25 -6.16 16.65
CA TYR A 268 -4.75 -5.48 15.45
C TYR A 268 -3.92 -4.24 15.08
N LYS A 269 -3.27 -3.60 16.07
CA LYS A 269 -2.29 -2.51 15.87
C LYS A 269 -1.04 -2.94 15.12
N ASP A 270 -0.82 -4.23 14.92
CA ASP A 270 0.25 -4.73 14.06
C ASP A 270 -0.11 -4.70 12.57
N ILE A 271 -1.39 -4.70 12.21
CA ILE A 271 -1.84 -4.65 10.80
C ILE A 271 -1.28 -3.41 10.09
N PRO A 272 -1.40 -2.16 10.61
CA PRO A 272 -0.78 -1.00 10.00
C PRO A 272 0.74 -1.16 9.82
N LYS A 273 1.45 -1.84 10.74
CA LYS A 273 2.90 -2.06 10.63
C LYS A 273 3.22 -2.97 9.44
N VAL A 274 2.42 -4.03 9.23
CA VAL A 274 2.56 -4.92 8.07
C VAL A 274 2.24 -4.16 6.78
N LEU A 275 1.16 -3.36 6.75
CA LEU A 275 0.81 -2.55 5.58
C LEU A 275 1.91 -1.52 5.24
N ARG A 276 2.52 -0.86 6.24
CA ARG A 276 3.68 0.02 6.02
C ARG A 276 4.86 -0.74 5.44
N ALA A 277 5.12 -1.96 5.90
CA ALA A 277 6.18 -2.78 5.32
C ALA A 277 5.90 -3.18 3.86
N ILE A 278 4.63 -3.41 3.49
CA ILE A 278 4.22 -3.60 2.09
C ILE A 278 4.50 -2.33 1.28
N GLU A 279 4.11 -1.15 1.79
CA GLU A 279 4.35 0.14 1.13
C GLU A 279 5.85 0.42 0.96
N GLU A 280 6.64 0.30 2.01
CA GLU A 280 8.10 0.45 1.98
C GLU A 280 8.73 -0.49 0.95
N GLN A 281 8.33 -1.76 0.94
CA GLN A 281 8.86 -2.75 0.01
C GLN A 281 8.43 -2.49 -1.44
N PHE A 282 7.18 -2.03 -1.64
CA PHE A 282 6.68 -1.62 -2.95
C PHE A 282 7.47 -0.42 -3.49
N LEU A 283 7.73 0.59 -2.66
CA LEU A 283 8.47 1.79 -3.06
C LEU A 283 9.92 1.49 -3.44
N LYS A 284 10.57 0.47 -2.86
CA LYS A 284 11.95 0.07 -3.21
C LYS A 284 12.12 -0.43 -4.65
N LYS A 285 11.04 -0.68 -5.39
CA LYS A 285 11.08 -0.91 -6.84
C LYS A 285 11.30 0.38 -7.66
N THR A 286 11.19 1.54 -7.03
CA THR A 286 11.41 2.84 -7.64
C THR A 286 12.61 3.53 -7.01
N ILE A 287 13.51 4.00 -7.88
CA ILE A 287 14.80 4.57 -7.53
C ILE A 287 14.83 6.02 -7.97
N PHE A 288 15.04 6.91 -7.03
CA PHE A 288 15.30 8.31 -7.32
C PHE A 288 16.79 8.53 -7.55
N ILE A 289 17.16 9.24 -8.61
CA ILE A 289 18.56 9.61 -8.88
C ILE A 289 18.70 11.13 -8.68
N ALA A 290 19.41 11.49 -7.61
CA ALA A 290 19.78 12.85 -7.25
C ALA A 290 21.22 13.14 -7.70
N GLY A 291 21.44 14.27 -8.34
CA GLY A 291 22.78 14.69 -8.70
C GLY A 291 22.82 15.92 -9.58
N SER A 292 23.92 16.65 -9.49
CA SER A 292 24.25 17.75 -10.40
C SER A 292 25.77 17.81 -10.59
N ALA A 293 26.23 18.17 -11.78
CA ALA A 293 27.64 18.24 -12.08
C ALA A 293 27.92 19.37 -13.09
N GLU A 294 28.67 20.36 -12.66
CA GLU A 294 29.37 21.30 -13.54
C GLU A 294 30.70 20.68 -14.01
N GLU A 295 31.40 20.00 -13.09
CA GLU A 295 32.58 19.16 -13.33
C GLU A 295 32.44 17.79 -12.65
N TYR A 296 33.34 16.86 -12.98
CA TYR A 296 33.24 15.44 -12.62
C TYR A 296 34.42 14.94 -11.77
N GLY A 297 35.19 15.85 -11.17
CA GLY A 297 36.31 15.52 -10.30
C GLY A 297 37.40 14.76 -11.04
N ASP A 298 37.75 13.58 -10.52
CA ASP A 298 38.77 12.69 -11.11
C ASP A 298 38.29 11.95 -12.36
N TRP A 299 37.01 12.11 -12.72
CA TRP A 299 36.44 11.46 -13.90
C TRP A 299 36.59 12.34 -15.14
N GLU A 300 36.94 11.69 -16.26
CA GLU A 300 36.75 12.32 -17.57
C GLU A 300 35.25 12.48 -17.84
N LYS A 301 34.87 13.61 -18.46
CA LYS A 301 33.46 13.99 -18.60
C LYS A 301 32.63 12.93 -19.34
N ASN A 302 33.15 12.36 -20.42
CA ASN A 302 32.42 11.34 -21.18
C ASN A 302 32.34 10.02 -20.39
N ASP A 303 33.39 9.65 -19.67
CA ASP A 303 33.37 8.47 -18.80
C ASP A 303 32.32 8.60 -17.69
N ALA A 304 32.23 9.76 -17.05
CA ALA A 304 31.20 10.04 -16.05
C ALA A 304 29.78 9.99 -16.64
N LEU A 305 29.55 10.59 -17.82
CA LEU A 305 28.25 10.57 -18.48
C LEU A 305 27.87 9.15 -18.94
N ASN A 306 28.85 8.38 -19.45
CA ASN A 306 28.66 6.97 -19.82
C ASN A 306 28.34 6.09 -18.60
N PHE A 307 28.97 6.35 -17.45
CA PHE A 307 28.63 5.69 -16.19
C PHE A 307 27.17 5.95 -15.80
N ILE A 308 26.74 7.22 -15.77
CA ILE A 308 25.36 7.59 -15.41
C ILE A 308 24.35 6.94 -16.37
N HIS A 309 24.67 6.97 -17.68
CA HIS A 309 23.87 6.32 -18.72
C HIS A 309 23.72 4.82 -18.48
N THR A 310 24.84 4.12 -18.28
CA THR A 310 24.86 2.66 -18.13
C THR A 310 24.18 2.24 -16.84
N LEU A 311 24.42 2.96 -15.73
CA LEU A 311 23.73 2.74 -14.46
C LEU A 311 22.21 2.85 -14.63
N SER A 312 21.71 3.92 -15.25
CA SER A 312 20.28 4.10 -15.51
C SER A 312 19.70 2.97 -16.38
N SER A 313 20.41 2.60 -17.46
CA SER A 313 20.04 1.50 -18.36
C SER A 313 19.93 0.16 -17.61
N SER A 314 20.91 -0.15 -16.77
CA SER A 314 20.94 -1.38 -15.97
C SER A 314 19.86 -1.44 -14.91
N LEU A 315 19.49 -0.31 -14.29
CA LEU A 315 18.35 -0.24 -13.38
C LEU A 315 17.03 -0.59 -14.08
N ILE A 316 16.78 -0.02 -15.27
CA ILE A 316 15.60 -0.36 -16.08
C ILE A 316 15.61 -1.83 -16.46
N ARG A 317 16.74 -2.36 -16.93
CA ARG A 317 16.89 -3.77 -17.34
C ARG A 317 16.68 -4.74 -16.18
N ALA A 318 17.00 -4.32 -14.96
CA ALA A 318 16.71 -5.07 -13.73
C ALA A 318 15.26 -4.93 -13.24
N GLY A 319 14.40 -4.24 -14.00
CA GLY A 319 12.97 -4.10 -13.72
C GLY A 319 12.67 -3.11 -12.60
N TYR A 320 13.50 -2.08 -12.44
CA TYR A 320 13.23 -0.94 -11.56
C TYR A 320 12.64 0.22 -12.35
N ARG A 321 11.96 1.11 -11.63
CA ARG A 321 11.54 2.41 -12.13
C ARG A 321 12.54 3.47 -11.69
N VAL A 322 12.91 4.37 -12.60
CA VAL A 322 13.84 5.47 -12.34
C VAL A 322 13.08 6.79 -12.31
N VAL A 323 13.35 7.60 -11.28
CA VAL A 323 12.79 8.94 -11.11
C VAL A 323 13.94 9.94 -11.16
N ASN A 324 13.80 10.99 -11.98
CA ASN A 324 14.85 12.00 -12.16
C ASN A 324 14.28 13.43 -12.11
N GLY A 325 14.97 14.31 -11.36
CA GLY A 325 14.63 15.73 -11.20
C GLY A 325 15.17 16.68 -12.28
N PHE A 326 15.83 16.13 -13.31
CA PHE A 326 16.57 16.84 -14.34
C PHE A 326 17.74 17.66 -13.79
N GLY A 327 18.61 17.03 -13.00
CA GLY A 327 19.80 17.67 -12.47
C GLY A 327 20.78 18.10 -13.57
N TRP A 328 21.35 19.30 -13.46
CA TRP A 328 22.33 19.82 -14.42
C TRP A 328 23.53 18.87 -14.56
N GLY A 329 23.95 18.57 -15.80
CA GLY A 329 25.07 17.65 -16.08
C GLY A 329 24.81 16.16 -15.81
N VAL A 330 23.68 15.80 -15.19
CA VAL A 330 23.36 14.40 -14.82
C VAL A 330 22.07 13.92 -15.49
N GLY A 331 21.04 14.76 -15.52
CA GLY A 331 19.68 14.40 -15.91
C GLY A 331 19.56 13.83 -17.32
N SER A 332 20.22 14.45 -18.31
CA SER A 332 20.18 13.98 -19.70
C SER A 332 20.80 12.58 -19.86
N ALA A 333 21.89 12.28 -19.15
CA ALA A 333 22.51 10.96 -19.20
C ALA A 333 21.61 9.89 -18.57
N VAL A 334 20.94 10.21 -17.44
CA VAL A 334 19.96 9.29 -16.82
C VAL A 334 18.81 9.00 -17.76
N ILE A 335 18.24 10.04 -18.39
CA ILE A 335 17.10 9.90 -19.32
C ILE A 335 17.52 9.06 -20.53
N ASN A 336 18.64 9.38 -21.17
CA ASN A 336 19.11 8.66 -22.34
C ASN A 336 19.38 7.18 -22.02
N GLY A 337 20.01 6.88 -20.88
CA GLY A 337 20.26 5.51 -20.45
C GLY A 337 18.99 4.71 -20.20
N ALA A 338 17.98 5.35 -19.58
CA ALA A 338 16.69 4.70 -19.35
C ALA A 338 15.94 4.45 -20.66
N LEU A 339 15.88 5.44 -21.56
CA LEU A 339 15.22 5.32 -22.85
C LEU A 339 15.91 4.30 -23.76
N ASP A 340 17.25 4.23 -23.75
CA ASP A 340 18.01 3.22 -24.48
C ASP A 340 17.60 1.80 -24.04
N ALA A 341 17.51 1.55 -22.73
CA ALA A 341 17.02 0.28 -22.22
C ALA A 341 15.58 0.00 -22.66
N ILE A 342 14.67 0.97 -22.53
CA ILE A 342 13.25 0.81 -22.86
C ILE A 342 13.07 0.50 -24.36
N TYR A 343 13.69 1.31 -25.22
CA TYR A 343 13.55 1.17 -26.67
C TYR A 343 14.32 -0.01 -27.26
N SER A 344 15.33 -0.54 -26.55
CA SER A 344 16.01 -1.78 -26.95
C SER A 344 15.11 -3.03 -26.87
N ASN A 345 14.08 -3.03 -25.99
CA ASN A 345 13.14 -4.15 -25.85
C ASN A 345 11.78 -3.68 -25.30
N PRO A 346 10.92 -3.06 -26.15
CA PRO A 346 9.66 -2.46 -25.72
C PRO A 346 8.59 -3.48 -25.30
N GLU A 347 8.74 -4.77 -25.61
CA GLU A 347 7.86 -5.83 -25.09
C GLU A 347 8.16 -6.16 -23.63
N LYS A 348 9.38 -5.89 -23.17
CA LYS A 348 9.83 -6.22 -21.81
C LYS A 348 9.82 -5.01 -20.87
N TYR A 349 10.03 -3.81 -21.40
CA TYR A 349 10.19 -2.58 -20.61
C TYR A 349 9.19 -1.51 -21.05
N SER A 350 8.72 -0.71 -20.10
CA SER A 350 7.70 0.34 -20.34
C SER A 350 8.26 1.73 -20.08
N GLU A 351 7.74 2.73 -20.80
CA GLU A 351 7.97 4.15 -20.50
C GLU A 351 7.50 4.53 -19.08
N ASP A 352 6.56 3.77 -18.49
CA ASP A 352 6.15 3.94 -17.09
C ASP A 352 7.31 3.73 -16.08
N GLN A 353 8.38 3.05 -16.52
CA GLN A 353 9.60 2.88 -15.73
C GLN A 353 10.47 4.13 -15.67
N LEU A 354 10.19 5.18 -16.45
CA LEU A 354 10.92 6.45 -16.38
C LEU A 354 9.96 7.58 -15.98
N VAL A 355 10.23 8.24 -14.86
CA VAL A 355 9.49 9.44 -14.46
C VAL A 355 10.39 10.66 -14.36
N MET A 356 10.08 11.61 -15.24
CA MET A 356 10.76 12.89 -15.35
C MET A 356 9.94 13.97 -14.65
N ARG A 357 10.56 14.68 -13.70
CA ARG A 357 9.97 15.81 -13.00
C ARG A 357 10.93 17.01 -13.03
N PRO A 358 11.09 17.66 -14.19
CA PRO A 358 11.96 18.82 -14.29
C PRO A 358 11.47 19.94 -13.37
N PHE A 359 12.42 20.63 -12.74
CA PHE A 359 12.09 21.74 -11.86
C PHE A 359 11.45 22.90 -12.64
N PRO A 360 10.35 23.50 -12.11
CA PRO A 360 9.73 24.66 -12.72
C PRO A 360 10.71 25.84 -12.73
N GLN A 361 10.79 26.53 -13.87
CA GLN A 361 11.68 27.68 -14.06
C GLN A 361 11.01 29.02 -13.76
N VAL A 362 9.68 29.04 -13.64
CA VAL A 362 8.88 30.25 -13.45
C VAL A 362 7.94 30.06 -12.27
N ALA A 363 7.85 31.07 -11.40
CA ALA A 363 6.89 31.11 -10.32
C ALA A 363 5.46 31.09 -10.90
N SER A 364 4.60 30.21 -10.37
CA SER A 364 3.21 30.07 -10.80
C SER A 364 2.28 30.49 -9.67
N GLN A 365 1.18 31.17 -10.00
CA GLN A 365 0.10 31.50 -9.04
C GLN A 365 0.57 32.28 -7.78
N GLY A 366 1.58 33.15 -7.92
CA GLY A 366 2.07 33.98 -6.82
C GLY A 366 2.82 33.24 -5.71
N GLN A 367 3.13 31.94 -5.89
CA GLN A 367 3.96 31.19 -4.95
C GLN A 367 5.45 31.45 -5.17
N ASP A 368 6.20 31.53 -4.07
CA ASP A 368 7.65 31.59 -4.09
C ASP A 368 8.26 30.35 -4.76
N LEU A 369 9.27 30.56 -5.62
CA LEU A 369 9.88 29.50 -6.40
C LEU A 369 10.58 28.45 -5.50
N GLY A 370 11.12 28.87 -4.36
CA GLY A 370 11.73 27.98 -3.37
C GLY A 370 10.71 27.05 -2.73
N VAL A 371 9.52 27.56 -2.39
CA VAL A 371 8.40 26.74 -1.87
C VAL A 371 7.95 25.72 -2.92
N LEU A 372 7.80 26.15 -4.17
CA LEU A 372 7.39 25.27 -5.27
C LEU A 372 8.42 24.16 -5.51
N TRP A 373 9.72 24.48 -5.49
CA TRP A 373 10.80 23.50 -5.61
C TRP A 373 10.82 22.51 -4.44
N GLN A 374 10.58 22.98 -3.21
CA GLN A 374 10.48 22.11 -2.04
C GLN A 374 9.34 21.09 -2.20
N GLN A 375 8.14 21.56 -2.56
CA GLN A 375 7.00 20.68 -2.80
C GLN A 375 7.26 19.69 -3.95
N TYR A 376 7.95 20.12 -5.01
CA TYR A 376 8.34 19.25 -6.12
C TYR A 376 9.30 18.14 -5.68
N ARG A 377 10.34 18.47 -4.90
CA ARG A 377 11.26 17.47 -4.34
C ARG A 377 10.52 16.46 -3.49
N GLU A 378 9.67 16.94 -2.58
CA GLU A 378 8.89 16.06 -1.71
C GLU A 378 8.01 15.10 -2.49
N ARG A 379 7.29 15.58 -3.51
CA ARG A 379 6.43 14.73 -4.35
C ARG A 379 7.24 13.71 -5.14
N MET A 380 8.35 14.14 -5.73
CA MET A 380 9.20 13.29 -6.57
C MET A 380 9.89 12.18 -5.75
N ILE A 381 10.48 12.53 -4.61
CA ILE A 381 11.19 11.60 -3.73
C ILE A 381 10.21 10.60 -3.10
N SER A 382 8.98 11.02 -2.79
CA SER A 382 7.94 10.13 -2.24
C SER A 382 7.52 8.98 -3.18
N LEU A 383 7.87 9.04 -4.46
CA LEU A 383 7.62 7.95 -5.41
C LEU A 383 8.61 6.79 -5.25
N SER A 384 9.74 7.02 -4.55
CA SER A 384 10.87 6.11 -4.47
C SER A 384 11.05 5.53 -3.07
N GLY A 385 11.62 4.33 -2.99
CA GLY A 385 12.07 3.72 -1.74
C GLY A 385 13.59 3.72 -1.58
N ILE A 386 14.32 4.04 -2.65
CA ILE A 386 15.78 4.14 -2.69
C ILE A 386 16.15 5.45 -3.40
N ALA A 387 17.10 6.21 -2.86
CA ALA A 387 17.64 7.42 -3.47
C ALA A 387 19.15 7.27 -3.69
N LEU A 388 19.59 7.32 -4.95
CA LEU A 388 21.00 7.35 -5.32
C LEU A 388 21.48 8.80 -5.38
N PHE A 389 22.64 9.09 -4.79
CA PHE A 389 23.27 10.41 -4.86
C PHE A 389 24.58 10.32 -5.62
N ILE A 390 24.69 11.08 -6.71
CA ILE A 390 25.85 11.11 -7.61
C ILE A 390 26.35 12.53 -7.82
N PHE A 391 27.66 12.72 -7.74
CA PHE A 391 28.34 14.02 -7.81
C PHE A 391 27.70 15.02 -6.83
N GLY A 392 27.13 16.11 -7.34
CA GLY A 392 26.44 17.12 -6.56
C GLY A 392 27.30 18.36 -6.35
N ASN A 393 27.73 18.95 -7.46
CA ASN A 393 28.38 20.25 -7.50
C ASN A 393 27.66 21.21 -8.45
N LYS A 394 28.02 22.49 -8.36
CA LYS A 394 27.53 23.58 -9.22
C LYS A 394 28.58 24.68 -9.32
N ALA A 395 28.45 25.53 -10.34
CA ALA A 395 29.19 26.78 -10.40
C ALA A 395 28.76 27.73 -9.28
N GLY A 396 29.69 28.10 -8.41
CA GLY A 396 29.57 29.14 -7.39
C GLY A 396 30.25 30.45 -7.81
N GLN A 397 30.31 31.43 -6.90
CA GLN A 397 30.96 32.72 -7.18
C GLN A 397 32.48 32.62 -7.34
N ASN A 398 33.12 31.66 -6.65
CA ASN A 398 34.57 31.50 -6.58
C ASN A 398 35.06 30.14 -7.11
N GLY A 399 34.35 29.55 -8.07
CA GLY A 399 34.66 28.24 -8.64
C GLY A 399 33.58 27.21 -8.34
N ILE A 400 33.96 25.95 -8.21
CA ILE A 400 33.03 24.84 -8.02
C ILE A 400 32.74 24.63 -6.54
N GLU A 401 31.45 24.55 -6.20
CA GLU A 401 30.98 24.33 -4.84
C GLU A 401 29.97 23.18 -4.78
N ASN A 402 29.82 22.58 -3.59
CA ASN A 402 28.83 21.53 -3.39
C ASN A 402 27.39 22.05 -3.57
N ALA A 403 26.58 21.28 -4.27
CA ALA A 403 25.22 21.65 -4.62
C ALA A 403 24.28 21.40 -3.42
N GLY A 404 23.91 22.48 -2.73
CA GLY A 404 22.92 22.41 -1.64
C GLY A 404 21.54 21.85 -2.04
N GLY A 405 21.22 21.79 -3.33
CA GLY A 405 20.02 21.10 -3.82
C GLY A 405 20.05 19.58 -3.56
N VAL A 406 21.22 18.95 -3.76
CA VAL A 406 21.42 17.52 -3.53
C VAL A 406 21.37 17.19 -2.04
N GLN A 407 21.92 18.05 -1.17
CA GLN A 407 21.77 17.93 0.28
C GLN A 407 20.30 17.98 0.71
N LYS A 408 19.51 18.92 0.19
CA LYS A 408 18.07 19.00 0.49
C LYS A 408 17.32 17.74 0.06
N GLU A 409 17.68 17.18 -1.09
CA GLU A 409 17.10 15.93 -1.58
C GLU A 409 17.45 14.74 -0.67
N PHE A 410 18.68 14.71 -0.14
CA PHE A 410 19.09 13.74 0.87
C PHE A 410 18.27 13.89 2.16
N ASP A 411 18.14 15.10 2.69
CA ASP A 411 17.40 15.34 3.93
C ASP A 411 15.91 14.96 3.78
N ILE A 412 15.31 15.24 2.62
CA ILE A 412 13.94 14.84 2.31
C ILE A 412 13.82 13.30 2.19
N ALA A 413 14.78 12.65 1.55
CA ALA A 413 14.80 11.20 1.42
C ALA A 413 14.81 10.53 2.80
N VAL A 414 15.72 10.95 3.68
CA VAL A 414 15.84 10.44 5.05
C VAL A 414 14.56 10.69 5.84
N ALA A 415 14.01 11.92 5.80
CA ALA A 415 12.79 12.25 6.51
C ALA A 415 11.56 11.43 6.05
N LYS A 416 11.56 10.96 4.80
CA LYS A 416 10.50 10.13 4.23
C LYS A 416 10.75 8.62 4.35
N GLY A 417 11.86 8.21 4.97
CA GLY A 417 12.25 6.81 5.09
C GLY A 417 12.72 6.17 3.77
N VAL A 418 13.09 6.99 2.78
CA VAL A 418 13.72 6.55 1.53
C VAL A 418 15.19 6.23 1.83
N VAL A 419 15.65 5.04 1.48
CA VAL A 419 17.01 4.59 1.82
C VAL A 419 18.03 5.37 0.98
N PRO A 420 18.91 6.19 1.60
CA PRO A 420 19.92 6.92 0.85
C PRO A 420 21.12 6.03 0.51
N VAL A 421 21.55 6.07 -0.75
CA VAL A 421 22.72 5.36 -1.27
C VAL A 421 23.63 6.36 -1.99
N PRO A 422 24.44 7.11 -1.24
CA PRO A 422 25.42 8.03 -1.83
C PRO A 422 26.60 7.28 -2.45
N ILE A 423 26.94 7.63 -3.69
CA ILE A 423 28.05 7.03 -4.43
C ILE A 423 29.30 7.90 -4.22
N GLY A 424 30.00 7.66 -3.10
CA GLY A 424 31.14 8.49 -2.68
C GLY A 424 32.28 8.60 -3.69
N ALA A 425 32.50 7.57 -4.52
CA ALA A 425 33.47 7.57 -5.63
C ALA A 425 33.20 8.63 -6.71
N THR A 426 32.02 9.27 -6.71
CA THR A 426 31.70 10.40 -7.61
C THR A 426 32.06 11.77 -7.01
N GLY A 427 32.62 11.82 -5.80
CA GLY A 427 33.10 13.06 -5.18
C GLY A 427 31.99 14.02 -4.73
N TYR A 428 32.39 15.26 -4.43
CA TYR A 428 31.51 16.39 -4.09
C TYR A 428 30.49 16.08 -2.98
N MET A 429 29.26 16.59 -3.09
CA MET A 429 28.20 16.36 -2.10
C MET A 429 27.92 14.87 -1.90
N ALA A 430 28.00 14.02 -2.93
CA ALA A 430 27.83 12.58 -2.78
C ALA A 430 28.88 11.96 -1.84
N LYS A 431 30.14 12.45 -1.87
CA LYS A 431 31.19 12.03 -0.92
C LYS A 431 30.89 12.47 0.50
N GLU A 432 30.51 13.74 0.71
CA GLU A 432 30.14 14.24 2.06
C GLU A 432 28.96 13.46 2.65
N LEU A 433 27.96 13.17 1.83
CA LEU A 433 26.80 12.36 2.23
C LEU A 433 27.20 10.91 2.53
N ALA A 434 28.09 10.32 1.75
CA ALA A 434 28.60 8.97 2.01
C ALA A 434 29.34 8.90 3.34
N ASP A 435 30.26 9.84 3.60
CA ASP A 435 31.01 9.89 4.85
C ASP A 435 30.06 10.10 6.05
N LYS A 436 29.03 10.95 5.91
CA LYS A 436 27.98 11.17 6.92
C LYS A 436 27.19 9.89 7.23
N VAL A 437 26.77 9.15 6.20
CA VAL A 437 26.00 7.90 6.35
C VAL A 437 26.87 6.77 6.93
N ILE A 438 28.13 6.66 6.51
CA ILE A 438 29.07 5.65 7.00
C ILE A 438 29.43 5.89 8.47
N ALA A 439 29.56 7.15 8.89
CA ALA A 439 29.89 7.52 10.27
C ALA A 439 28.77 7.18 11.26
N ASP A 440 27.51 7.27 10.84
CA ASP A 440 26.34 6.93 11.68
C ASP A 440 25.25 6.17 10.91
N PRO A 441 25.49 4.89 10.57
CA PRO A 441 24.56 4.10 9.76
C PRO A 441 23.16 3.99 10.38
N GLY A 442 23.07 3.93 11.72
CA GLY A 442 21.82 3.73 12.45
C GLY A 442 20.79 4.84 12.25
N SER A 443 21.23 6.03 11.86
CA SER A 443 20.36 7.18 11.59
C SER A 443 19.80 7.23 10.17
N TYR A 444 20.34 6.45 9.22
CA TYR A 444 20.02 6.57 7.79
C TYR A 444 19.65 5.26 7.11
N ILE A 445 20.12 4.13 7.65
CA ILE A 445 20.04 2.81 7.02
C ILE A 445 19.12 1.92 7.86
N PRO A 446 18.35 1.00 7.24
CA PRO A 446 17.71 -0.09 7.97
C PRO A 446 18.68 -0.79 8.94
N GLU A 447 18.21 -1.33 10.07
CA GLU A 447 19.01 -1.84 11.20
C GLU A 447 20.16 -2.83 10.92
N ASP A 448 20.39 -3.25 9.67
CA ASP A 448 21.47 -4.16 9.29
C ASP A 448 22.71 -3.40 8.76
N LEU A 449 23.85 -3.57 9.45
CA LEU A 449 25.17 -2.96 9.15
C LEU A 449 25.75 -3.25 7.75
N TRP A 450 25.18 -4.20 7.00
CA TRP A 450 25.74 -4.61 5.70
C TRP A 450 25.76 -3.48 4.67
N LEU A 451 24.79 -2.56 4.70
CA LEU A 451 24.76 -1.47 3.72
C LEU A 451 25.90 -0.48 4.00
N ALA A 452 26.25 -0.25 5.27
CA ALA A 452 27.40 0.59 5.60
C ALA A 452 28.70 0.02 5.02
N ASP A 453 28.87 -1.30 5.03
CA ASP A 453 30.05 -1.94 4.44
C ASP A 453 30.06 -1.85 2.90
N GLU A 454 28.91 -1.99 2.24
CA GLU A 454 28.83 -1.76 0.79
C GLU A 454 29.04 -0.28 0.42
N LEU A 455 28.56 0.65 1.24
CA LEU A 455 28.81 2.08 1.05
C LEU A 455 30.29 2.43 1.22
N LYS A 456 31.01 1.81 2.18
CA LYS A 456 32.48 1.96 2.28
C LYS A 456 33.18 1.53 0.99
N LYS A 457 32.77 0.39 0.40
CA LYS A 457 33.30 -0.04 -0.90
C LYS A 457 33.02 1.01 -1.98
N LEU A 458 31.79 1.52 -2.07
CA LEU A 458 31.44 2.61 -3.01
C LEU A 458 32.20 3.91 -2.75
N ASN A 459 32.72 4.11 -1.55
CA ASN A 459 33.48 5.28 -1.14
C ASN A 459 34.98 5.15 -1.44
N GLU A 460 35.50 3.93 -1.52
CA GLU A 460 36.91 3.57 -1.76
C GLU A 460 37.18 3.11 -3.20
N SER A 461 36.12 2.76 -3.96
CA SER A 461 36.23 2.24 -5.33
C SER A 461 37.04 3.21 -6.19
N SER A 462 38.25 2.80 -6.59
CA SER A 462 38.97 3.42 -7.70
C SER A 462 38.03 3.48 -8.90
N THR A 463 38.08 4.56 -9.68
CA THR A 463 37.17 5.06 -10.73
C THR A 463 36.62 4.10 -11.82
N ASP A 464 36.67 2.77 -11.64
CA ASP A 464 36.02 1.79 -12.50
C ASP A 464 34.49 1.87 -12.37
N ALA A 465 33.88 2.52 -13.36
CA ALA A 465 32.44 2.65 -13.55
C ALA A 465 31.68 1.34 -13.40
N LYS A 466 32.24 0.24 -13.91
CA LYS A 466 31.55 -1.05 -13.93
C LYS A 466 31.49 -1.67 -12.53
N VAL A 467 32.57 -1.54 -11.76
CA VAL A 467 32.62 -2.01 -10.37
C VAL A 467 31.59 -1.24 -9.53
N ILE A 468 31.52 0.08 -9.70
CA ILE A 468 30.54 0.93 -9.01
C ILE A 468 29.12 0.51 -9.39
N GLU A 469 28.84 0.33 -10.68
CA GLU A 469 27.54 -0.13 -11.17
C GLU A 469 27.13 -1.48 -10.57
N ASP A 470 28.02 -2.47 -10.57
CA ASP A 470 27.77 -3.80 -10.02
C ASP A 470 27.45 -3.75 -8.52
N ILE A 471 28.19 -2.93 -7.75
CA ILE A 471 27.93 -2.74 -6.32
C ILE A 471 26.57 -2.06 -6.10
N VAL A 472 26.26 -0.99 -6.83
CA VAL A 472 24.96 -0.30 -6.73
C VAL A 472 23.81 -1.25 -7.06
N LEU A 473 23.92 -2.04 -8.14
CA LEU A 473 22.91 -3.03 -8.50
C LEU A 473 22.77 -4.11 -7.41
N GLY A 474 23.87 -4.53 -6.80
CA GLY A 474 23.87 -5.46 -5.66
C GLY A 474 23.12 -4.89 -4.45
N ILE A 475 23.42 -3.64 -4.08
CA ILE A 475 22.73 -2.91 -3.00
C ILE A 475 21.23 -2.82 -3.28
N VAL A 476 20.85 -2.34 -4.45
CA VAL A 476 19.45 -2.12 -4.83
C VAL A 476 18.67 -3.43 -4.82
N LYS A 477 19.22 -4.52 -5.38
CA LYS A 477 18.60 -5.86 -5.35
C LYS A 477 18.38 -6.35 -3.93
N LYS A 478 19.40 -6.22 -3.07
CA LYS A 478 19.32 -6.67 -1.68
C LYS A 478 18.33 -5.84 -0.85
N LEU A 479 18.24 -4.53 -1.09
CA LEU A 479 17.22 -3.66 -0.47
C LEU A 479 15.80 -4.03 -0.93
N ALA A 480 15.62 -4.26 -2.23
CA ALA A 480 14.34 -4.66 -2.83
C ALA A 480 13.92 -6.10 -2.51
N GLY A 481 14.68 -6.83 -1.69
CA GLY A 481 14.36 -8.19 -1.23
C GLY A 481 14.31 -9.23 -2.35
N ALA A 482 15.06 -8.98 -3.43
CA ALA A 482 15.17 -9.84 -4.61
C ALA A 482 16.27 -10.90 -4.47
#